data_AF-A0A924NAF6-F1
#
_entry.id   AF-A0A924NAF6-F1
#
_cell.length_a   1.000
_cell.length_b   1.000
_cell.length_c   1.000
_cell.angle_alpha   90.00
_cell.angle_beta   90.00
_cell.angle_gamma   90.00
#
_symmetry.space_group_name_H-M   'P 1'
#
loop_
_entity.id
_entity.type
_entity.pdbx_description
1 polymer ?
#
loop_
_entity_poly.entity_id
_entity_poly.type
_entity_poly.pdbx_seq_one_letter_code
_entity_poly.pdbx_strand_id
1 'polypeptide(L)'
;EAQSCGPPVIACGRGAATETIRGQPHDSPTGVFFGAQTPHAVVRALDDFEAHDTKITAKACRENALRFSTARFDSEIRDVLGLADVRTANSALVARAT
;
A
#
# COMPACT_ATOMS: atom_id res chain seq x y z
N GLU A 1 -1.46 3.25 8.51
CA GLU A 1 -2.36 4.20 9.19
C GLU A 1 -2.43 5.55 8.50
N ALA A 2 -1.34 6.31 8.35
CA ALA A 2 -1.40 7.62 7.67
C ALA A 2 -2.06 7.52 6.27
N GLN A 3 -1.56 6.63 5.42
CA GLN A 3 -2.09 6.44 4.06
C GLN A 3 -3.54 5.94 4.00
N SER A 4 -4.08 5.25 5.03
CA SER A 4 -5.47 4.77 4.99
C SER A 4 -6.49 5.91 5.07
N CYS A 5 -6.08 7.06 5.63
CA CYS A 5 -6.90 8.26 5.64
C CYS A 5 -6.69 9.13 4.38
N GLY A 6 -5.76 8.75 3.49
CA GLY A 6 -5.41 9.51 2.29
C GLY A 6 -4.12 10.36 2.36
N PRO A 7 -3.58 10.78 3.51
CA PRO A 7 -2.34 11.53 3.52
C PRO A 7 -1.12 10.78 2.94
N PRO A 8 -0.26 11.49 2.19
CA PRO A 8 1.05 10.97 1.81
C PRO A 8 1.99 10.86 3.00
N VAL A 9 3.11 10.16 2.84
CA VAL A 9 4.10 9.97 3.91
C VAL A 9 5.49 10.36 3.45
N ILE A 10 6.16 11.21 4.22
CA ILE A 10 7.61 11.43 4.11
C ILE A 10 8.29 10.53 5.15
N ALA A 11 9.17 9.63 4.70
CA ALA A 11 9.77 8.63 5.58
C ALA A 11 11.27 8.44 5.34
N CYS A 12 11.97 7.91 6.34
CA CYS A 12 13.34 7.45 6.13
C CYS A 12 13.31 6.24 5.18
N GLY A 13 14.16 6.23 4.15
CA GLY A 13 14.24 5.17 3.14
C GLY A 13 14.89 3.88 3.65
N ARG A 14 14.46 3.36 4.82
CA ARG A 14 14.98 2.15 5.45
C ARG A 14 13.87 1.34 6.11
N GLY A 15 14.05 0.02 6.19
CA GLY A 15 13.15 -0.89 6.91
C GLY A 15 11.74 -0.94 6.32
N ALA A 16 10.73 -1.15 7.18
CA ALA A 16 9.33 -1.31 6.76
C ALA A 16 8.78 -0.13 5.93
N ALA A 17 9.38 1.07 6.04
CA ALA A 17 9.00 2.21 5.23
C ALA A 17 9.19 1.95 3.73
N THR A 18 10.29 1.27 3.33
CA THR A 18 10.56 0.96 1.91
C THR A 18 9.66 -0.14 1.35
N GLU A 19 9.08 -0.96 2.22
CA GLU A 19 8.13 -2.01 1.84
C GLU A 19 6.70 -1.46 1.72
N THR A 20 6.39 -0.43 2.52
CA THR A 20 5.04 0.13 2.66
C THR A 20 4.80 1.30 1.72
N ILE A 21 5.77 2.20 1.54
CA ILE A 21 5.59 3.45 0.79
C ILE A 21 6.09 3.29 -0.64
N ARG A 22 5.29 3.75 -1.61
CA ARG A 22 5.71 3.86 -3.01
C ARG A 22 6.38 5.20 -3.23
N GLY A 23 7.70 5.23 -3.24
CA GLY A 23 8.49 6.42 -3.56
C GLY A 23 8.58 6.71 -5.06
N GLN A 24 9.15 7.85 -5.43
CA GLN A 24 9.48 8.16 -6.82
C GLN A 24 10.55 7.21 -7.37
N PRO A 25 10.53 6.86 -8.68
CA PRO A 25 9.64 7.35 -9.74
C PRO A 25 8.39 6.47 -9.97
N HIS A 26 7.79 5.85 -8.94
CA HIS A 26 6.63 4.97 -9.11
C HIS A 26 5.45 5.68 -9.80
N ASP A 27 4.70 4.97 -10.67
CA ASP A 27 3.58 5.54 -11.45
C ASP A 27 2.44 6.12 -10.60
N SER A 28 2.24 5.53 -9.42
CA SER A 28 1.29 6.00 -8.40
C SER A 28 2.01 6.14 -7.05
N PRO A 29 2.81 7.20 -6.86
CA PRO A 29 3.60 7.39 -5.66
C PRO A 29 2.68 7.74 -4.48
N THR A 30 3.10 7.38 -3.27
CA THR A 30 2.33 7.59 -2.02
C THR A 30 3.14 8.34 -0.96
N GLY A 31 4.34 8.79 -1.31
CA GLY A 31 5.26 9.40 -0.38
C GLY A 31 6.63 9.69 -0.96
N VAL A 32 7.49 10.29 -0.15
CA VAL A 32 8.88 10.64 -0.47
C VAL A 32 9.81 10.06 0.58
N PHE A 33 10.98 9.57 0.15
CA PHE A 33 11.98 9.06 1.06
C PHE A 33 13.12 10.05 1.29
N PHE A 34 13.64 10.10 2.51
CA PHE A 34 14.91 10.74 2.83
C PHE A 34 15.96 9.71 3.30
N GLY A 35 17.22 9.93 2.93
CA GLY A 35 18.29 8.94 3.12
C GLY A 35 18.99 8.98 4.49
N ALA A 36 19.10 10.16 5.10
CA ALA A 36 19.79 10.36 6.38
C ALA A 36 18.81 10.86 7.45
N GLN A 37 18.90 10.37 8.68
CA GLN A 37 18.07 10.83 9.79
C GLN A 37 18.57 12.16 10.36
N THR A 38 18.62 13.18 9.50
CA THR A 38 19.02 14.55 9.86
C THR A 38 17.93 15.55 9.48
N PRO A 39 17.83 16.70 10.17
CA PRO A 39 16.86 17.74 9.82
C PRO A 39 16.96 18.20 8.36
N HIS A 40 18.19 18.40 7.86
CA HIS A 40 18.43 18.81 6.49
C HIS A 40 17.88 17.81 5.45
N ALA A 41 17.99 16.51 5.72
CA ALA A 41 17.47 15.50 4.81
C ALA A 41 15.93 15.48 4.79
N VAL A 42 15.28 15.78 5.92
CA VAL A 42 13.82 15.92 6.00
C VAL A 42 13.35 17.16 5.25
N VAL A 43 14.03 18.31 5.41
CA VAL A 43 13.74 19.54 4.67
C VAL A 43 13.83 19.30 3.17
N ARG A 44 14.91 18.67 2.70
CA ARG A 44 15.04 18.34 1.28
C ARG A 44 13.90 17.45 0.77
N ALA A 45 13.45 16.48 1.57
CA ALA A 45 12.34 15.62 1.18
C ALA A 45 10.98 16.36 1.17
N LEU A 46 10.83 17.40 1.99
CA LEU A 46 9.68 18.32 1.90
C LEU A 46 9.75 19.12 0.60
N ASP A 47 10.90 19.69 0.26
CA ASP A 47 11.09 20.42 -1.01
C ASP A 47 10.79 19.51 -2.22
N ASP A 48 11.32 18.28 -2.20
CA ASP A 48 11.09 17.28 -3.25
C ASP A 48 9.61 16.88 -3.34
N PHE A 49 8.91 16.80 -2.20
CA PHE A 49 7.47 16.55 -2.13
C PHE A 49 6.67 17.71 -2.74
N GLU A 50 6.93 18.94 -2.32
CA GLU A 50 6.23 20.13 -2.83
C GLU A 50 6.42 20.32 -4.35
N ALA A 51 7.64 20.04 -4.86
CA ALA A 51 7.94 20.10 -6.28
C ALA A 51 7.16 19.06 -7.13
N HIS A 52 6.64 17.99 -6.51
CA HIS A 52 5.98 16.87 -7.19
C HIS A 52 4.60 16.51 -6.61
N ASP A 53 4.04 17.34 -5.73
CA ASP A 53 2.85 17.02 -4.91
C ASP A 53 1.66 16.56 -5.76
N THR A 54 1.49 17.16 -6.95
CA THR A 54 0.44 16.82 -7.90
C THR A 54 0.41 15.34 -8.33
N LYS A 55 1.51 14.59 -8.20
CA LYS A 55 1.59 13.16 -8.53
C LYS A 55 1.13 12.25 -7.39
N ILE A 56 1.20 12.73 -6.14
CA ILE A 56 0.90 11.91 -4.96
C ILE A 56 -0.55 12.19 -4.53
N THR A 57 -1.47 11.34 -4.96
CA THR A 57 -2.91 11.57 -4.70
C THR A 57 -3.40 10.83 -3.45
N ALA A 58 -4.38 11.41 -2.76
CA ALA A 58 -5.00 10.77 -1.60
C ALA A 58 -5.63 9.41 -1.93
N LYS A 59 -6.15 9.27 -3.16
CA LYS A 59 -6.65 8.01 -3.70
C LYS A 59 -5.54 6.95 -3.78
N ALA A 60 -4.39 7.29 -4.36
CA ALA A 60 -3.25 6.38 -4.47
C ALA A 60 -2.73 5.93 -3.09
N CYS A 61 -2.67 6.84 -2.12
CA CYS A 61 -2.32 6.52 -0.73
C CYS A 61 -3.29 5.52 -0.12
N ARG A 62 -4.60 5.78 -0.23
CA ARG A 62 -5.63 4.88 0.30
C ARG A 62 -5.60 3.51 -0.37
N GLU A 63 -5.47 3.46 -1.69
CA GLU A 63 -5.35 2.21 -2.45
C GLU A 63 -4.12 1.39 -2.06
N ASN A 64 -2.99 2.05 -1.84
CA ASN A 64 -1.80 1.38 -1.35
C ASN A 64 -2.00 0.80 0.07
N ALA A 65 -2.68 1.54 0.96
CA ALA A 65 -3.00 1.06 2.30
C ALA A 65 -3.92 -0.17 2.31
N LEU A 66 -4.83 -0.30 1.33
CA LEU A 66 -5.73 -1.46 1.24
C LEU A 66 -5.01 -2.80 1.01
N ARG A 67 -3.76 -2.77 0.53
CA ARG A 67 -2.89 -3.96 0.45
C ARG A 67 -2.57 -4.56 1.82
N PHE A 68 -2.73 -3.79 2.89
CA PHE A 68 -2.49 -4.20 4.27
C PHE A 68 -3.79 -4.27 5.08
N SER A 69 -4.93 -4.41 4.40
CA SER A 69 -6.24 -4.50 5.05
C SER A 69 -6.43 -5.84 5.77
N THR A 70 -7.20 -5.83 6.86
CA THR A 70 -7.57 -7.03 7.60
C THR A 70 -8.31 -8.03 6.72
N ALA A 71 -9.23 -7.57 5.87
CA ALA A 71 -9.95 -8.43 4.93
C ALA A 71 -9.02 -9.21 3.99
N ARG A 72 -7.97 -8.55 3.47
CA ARG A 72 -6.97 -9.21 2.64
C ARG A 72 -6.12 -10.19 3.44
N PHE A 73 -5.65 -9.80 4.62
CA PHE A 73 -4.90 -10.68 5.51
C PHE A 73 -5.69 -11.95 5.85
N ASP A 74 -6.96 -11.81 6.25
CA ASP A 74 -7.82 -12.93 6.59
C ASP A 74 -8.04 -13.87 5.40
N SER A 75 -8.25 -13.31 4.20
CA SER A 75 -8.37 -14.10 2.97
C SER A 75 -7.08 -14.88 2.68
N GLU A 76 -5.94 -14.19 2.64
CA GLU A 76 -4.66 -14.79 2.26
C GLU A 76 -4.20 -15.83 3.30
N ILE A 77 -4.42 -15.60 4.60
CA ILE A 77 -4.09 -16.58 5.65
C ILE A 77 -5.00 -17.80 5.56
N ARG A 78 -6.30 -17.64 5.31
CA ARG A 78 -7.20 -18.79 5.12
C ARG A 78 -6.80 -19.63 3.92
N ASP A 79 -6.40 -18.99 2.82
CA ASP A 79 -5.92 -19.68 1.62
C ASP A 79 -4.66 -20.49 1.92
N VAL A 80 -3.68 -19.91 2.63
CA VAL A 80 -2.45 -20.61 3.05
C VAL A 80 -2.75 -21.80 3.97
N LEU A 81 -3.75 -21.68 4.85
CA LEU A 81 -4.17 -22.76 5.75
C LEU A 81 -5.07 -23.81 5.08
N GLY A 82 -5.41 -23.65 3.80
CA GLY A 82 -6.33 -24.55 3.09
C GLY A 82 -7.79 -24.44 3.56
N LEU A 83 -8.15 -23.32 4.19
CA LEU A 83 -9.50 -23.00 4.68
C LEU A 83 -10.30 -22.18 3.66
N ALA A 84 -9.79 -22.03 2.43
CA ALA A 84 -10.51 -21.43 1.32
C ALA A 84 -11.84 -22.16 1.13
N ASP A 85 -12.95 -21.42 1.15
CA ASP A 85 -14.29 -21.95 1.30
C ASP A 85 -14.64 -22.96 0.17
N VAL A 86 -14.70 -24.25 0.53
CA VAL A 86 -15.08 -25.38 -0.35
C VAL A 86 -16.48 -25.18 -0.96
N ARG A 87 -17.29 -24.25 -0.44
CA ARG A 87 -18.64 -23.93 -0.93
C ARG A 87 -18.65 -23.21 -2.28
N THR A 88 -17.59 -22.49 -2.64
CA THR A 88 -17.50 -21.83 -3.97
C THR A 88 -17.16 -22.83 -5.07
N ALA A 89 -16.39 -23.88 -4.77
CA ALA A 89 -16.08 -24.94 -5.73
C ALA A 89 -17.31 -25.79 -6.10
N ASN A 90 -18.22 -26.05 -5.13
CA ASN A 90 -19.43 -26.85 -5.38
C ASN A 90 -20.54 -26.09 -6.11
N SER A 91 -20.64 -24.77 -5.98
CA SER A 91 -21.68 -23.97 -6.66
C SER A 91 -21.38 -23.79 -8.15
N ALA A 92 -20.11 -23.73 -8.56
CA ALA A 92 -19.70 -23.70 -9.97
C ALA A 92 -19.88 -25.06 -10.67
N LEU A 93 -19.81 -26.18 -9.93
CA LEU A 93 -20.01 -27.53 -10.49
C LEU A 93 -21.49 -27.84 -10.74
N VAL A 94 -22.39 -27.38 -9.86
CA VAL A 94 -23.84 -27.58 -10.00
C VAL A 94 -24.40 -26.73 -11.16
N ALA A 95 -23.91 -25.51 -11.37
CA ALA A 95 -24.37 -24.63 -12.45
C ALA A 95 -23.95 -25.06 -13.88
N ARG A 96 -23.02 -26.02 -14.01
CA ARG A 96 -22.62 -26.60 -15.31
C ARG A 96 -23.29 -27.94 -15.62
N ALA A 97 -24.09 -28.47 -14.69
CA ALA A 97 -24.80 -29.74 -14.82
C ALA A 97 -26.31 -29.59 -15.09
N THR A 98 -26.78 -28.36 -15.32
CA THR A 98 -28.13 -27.98 -15.78
C THR A 98 -28.01 -27.15 -17.04
#